data_AF-A0A9X6WNA7-F1
#
_entry.id   AF-A0A9X6WNA7-F1
#
_cell.length_a   1.000
_cell.length_b   1.000
_cell.length_c   1.000
_cell.angle_alpha   90.00
_cell.angle_beta   90.00
_cell.angle_gamma   90.00
#
_symmetry.space_group_name_H-M   'P 1'
#
loop_
_entity.id
_entity.type
_entity.pdbx_description
1 polymer ?
#
loop_
_entity_poly.entity_id
_entity_poly.type
_entity_poly.pdbx_seq_one_letter_code
_entity_poly.pdbx_strand_id
1 'polypeptide(L)'
;MIGSAIIFSNPIDIPHVFADGAIKNYIDGQLYNRIVNAFESVIFLIKAVSYSIASVVELCGGLFIMVGSQERGFSLILRAGNGYIVVQMISLFMRLIVKIAKII
;
A
#
# COMPACT_ATOMS: atom_id res chain seq x y z
N MET A 1 12.28 24.00 -56.30
CA MET A 1 11.69 22.74 -55.79
C MET A 1 12.45 21.63 -56.49
N ILE A 2 13.56 21.11 -55.98
CA ILE A 2 13.76 20.24 -54.82
C ILE A 2 15.24 20.44 -54.45
N GLY A 3 15.58 21.00 -53.29
CA GLY A 3 15.54 20.24 -52.04
C GLY A 3 16.92 19.66 -51.78
N SER A 4 17.87 20.55 -51.46
CA SER A 4 19.21 20.21 -51.00
C SER A 4 19.15 19.42 -49.68
N ALA A 5 20.22 18.66 -49.42
CA ALA A 5 20.57 18.01 -48.16
C ALA A 5 20.00 16.58 -47.93
N ILE A 6 20.81 15.65 -48.40
CA ILE A 6 21.10 14.36 -47.79
C ILE A 6 21.47 14.61 -46.32
N ILE A 7 20.56 14.40 -45.36
CA ILE A 7 20.88 14.05 -43.97
C ILE A 7 19.77 13.12 -43.47
N PHE A 8 20.17 12.01 -42.84
CA PHE A 8 19.36 10.93 -42.24
C PHE A 8 19.01 9.74 -43.14
N SER A 9 20.06 9.09 -43.66
CA SER A 9 20.09 7.66 -43.99
C SER A 9 20.13 6.74 -42.76
N ASN A 10 19.33 7.04 -41.75
CA ASN A 10 18.86 6.02 -40.81
C ASN A 10 17.34 6.12 -40.93
N PRO A 11 16.62 5.16 -41.56
CA PRO A 11 15.27 4.95 -41.10
C PRO A 11 15.42 4.76 -39.59
N ILE A 12 14.91 5.72 -38.82
CA ILE A 12 14.47 5.43 -37.49
C ILE A 12 13.59 4.20 -37.71
N ASP A 13 14.13 3.04 -37.36
CA ASP A 13 13.35 1.87 -37.03
C ASP A 13 12.43 2.34 -35.91
N ILE A 14 11.31 2.96 -36.31
CA ILE A 14 10.09 2.91 -35.55
C ILE A 14 9.85 1.41 -35.56
N PRO A 15 10.10 0.69 -34.45
CA PRO A 15 9.70 -0.68 -34.44
C PRO A 15 8.18 -0.59 -34.46
N HIS A 16 7.63 -0.81 -35.66
CA HIS A 16 6.47 -1.64 -35.87
C HIS A 16 5.65 -1.71 -34.59
N VAL A 17 4.74 -0.74 -34.47
CA VAL A 17 3.50 -0.84 -33.69
C VAL A 17 2.66 -1.97 -34.33
N PHE A 18 3.25 -3.16 -34.34
CA PHE A 18 2.76 -4.45 -34.76
C PHE A 18 3.02 -5.38 -33.56
N ALA A 19 2.42 -5.04 -32.43
CA ALA A 19 2.22 -5.95 -31.31
C ALA A 19 1.20 -5.33 -30.35
N ASP A 20 0.02 -4.97 -30.89
CA ASP A 20 -1.12 -4.48 -30.10
C ASP A 20 -1.52 -5.45 -28.96
N GLY A 21 -1.17 -6.75 -29.10
CA GLY A 21 -1.32 -7.74 -28.04
C GLY A 21 -0.21 -7.78 -26.97
N ALA A 22 1.03 -7.36 -27.26
CA ALA A 22 2.15 -7.46 -26.30
C ALA A 22 2.24 -6.25 -25.36
N ILE A 23 1.95 -5.05 -25.88
CA ILE A 23 1.88 -3.81 -25.09
C ILE A 23 0.75 -3.91 -24.06
N LYS A 24 -0.40 -4.49 -24.44
CA LYS A 24 -1.56 -4.64 -23.56
C LYS A 24 -1.24 -5.47 -22.31
N ASN A 25 -0.57 -6.61 -22.49
CA ASN A 25 -0.11 -7.46 -21.38
C ASN A 25 0.97 -6.79 -20.50
N TYR A 26 1.87 -6.00 -21.11
CA TYR A 26 2.90 -5.25 -20.36
C TYR A 26 2.30 -4.10 -19.54
N ILE A 27 1.30 -3.39 -20.09
CA ILE A 27 0.57 -2.30 -19.42
C ILE A 27 -0.34 -2.87 -18.31
N ASP A 28 -1.09 -3.94 -18.56
CA ASP A 28 -2.00 -4.56 -17.59
C ASP A 28 -1.22 -5.13 -16.38
N GLY A 29 -0.11 -5.83 -16.60
CA GLY A 29 0.75 -6.36 -15.53
C GLY A 29 1.50 -5.27 -14.73
N GLN A 30 1.96 -4.20 -15.41
CA GLN A 30 2.58 -3.03 -14.75
C GLN A 30 1.55 -2.24 -13.94
N LEU A 31 0.36 -2.00 -14.48
CA LEU A 31 -0.70 -1.26 -13.81
C LEU A 31 -1.18 -2.01 -12.57
N TYR A 32 -1.42 -3.31 -12.69
CA TYR A 32 -1.77 -4.17 -11.57
C TYR A 32 -0.71 -4.11 -10.45
N ASN A 33 0.57 -4.30 -10.79
CA ASN A 33 1.65 -4.23 -9.80
C ASN A 33 1.77 -2.84 -9.14
N ARG A 34 1.54 -1.76 -9.88
CA ARG A 34 1.51 -0.40 -9.31
C ARG A 34 0.37 -0.22 -8.32
N ILE A 35 -0.82 -0.74 -8.65
CA ILE A 35 -1.99 -0.70 -7.77
C ILE A 35 -1.73 -1.49 -6.48
N VAL A 36 -1.24 -2.73 -6.59
CA VAL A 36 -0.89 -3.56 -5.42
C VAL A 36 0.18 -2.91 -4.55
N ASN A 37 1.23 -2.38 -5.17
CA ASN A 37 2.32 -1.72 -4.45
C ASN A 37 1.86 -0.45 -3.73
N ALA A 38 0.95 0.33 -4.34
CA ALA A 38 0.34 1.49 -3.68
C ALA A 38 -0.47 1.08 -2.45
N PHE A 39 -1.24 -0.01 -2.55
CA PHE A 39 -2.03 -0.50 -1.41
C PHE A 39 -1.17 -1.03 -0.26
N GLU A 40 -0.09 -1.76 -0.53
CA GLU A 40 0.86 -2.18 0.51
C GLU A 40 1.49 -0.98 1.23
N SER A 41 1.84 0.08 0.48
CA SER A 41 2.34 1.33 1.07
C SER A 41 1.31 2.01 1.99
N VAL A 42 0.03 2.02 1.61
CA VAL A 42 -1.04 2.58 2.45
C VAL A 42 -1.25 1.74 3.71
N ILE A 43 -1.25 0.41 3.59
CA ILE A 43 -1.37 -0.48 4.74
C ILE A 43 -0.20 -0.32 5.70
N PHE A 44 1.02 -0.17 5.18
CA PHE A 44 2.20 0.10 5.98
C PHE A 44 2.05 1.40 6.78
N LEU A 45 1.57 2.47 6.15
CA LEU A 45 1.35 3.75 6.82
C LEU A 45 0.30 3.65 7.94
N ILE A 46 -0.83 2.99 7.68
CA ILE A 46 -1.89 2.77 8.68
C ILE A 46 -1.33 1.98 9.87
N LYS A 47 -0.56 0.93 9.62
CA LYS A 47 0.06 0.11 10.68
C LYS A 47 1.10 0.90 11.49
N ALA A 48 1.91 1.73 10.82
CA ALA A 48 2.92 2.55 11.49
C ALA A 48 2.29 3.57 12.43
N VAL A 49 1.25 4.28 11.98
CA VAL A 49 0.53 5.26 12.80
C VAL A 49 -0.23 4.56 13.93
N SER A 50 -0.90 3.44 13.65
CA SER A 50 -1.60 2.66 14.68
C SER A 50 -0.66 2.09 15.75
N TYR A 51 0.56 1.68 15.40
CA TYR A 51 1.54 1.19 16.37
C TYR A 51 1.99 2.31 17.33
N SER A 52 2.27 3.50 16.79
CA SER A 52 2.64 4.65 17.60
C SER A 52 1.52 5.04 18.57
N ILE A 53 0.28 5.14 18.10
CA ILE A 53 -0.87 5.50 18.95
C ILE A 53 -1.13 4.41 20.01
N ALA A 54 -1.05 3.14 19.64
CA ALA A 54 -1.23 2.03 20.60
C ALA A 54 -0.21 2.11 21.74
N SER A 55 1.07 2.33 21.40
CA SER A 55 2.14 2.45 22.39
C SER A 55 1.92 3.58 23.40
N VAL A 56 1.45 4.75 22.94
CA VAL A 56 1.19 5.91 23.81
C VAL A 56 0.03 5.64 24.76
N VAL A 57 -1.05 5.02 24.26
CA VAL A 57 -2.24 4.77 25.09
C VAL A 57 -2.00 3.62 26.07
N GLU A 58 -1.25 2.58 25.68
CA GLU A 58 -0.86 1.49 26.56
C GLU A 58 0.07 1.97 27.70
N LEU A 59 1.02 2.88 27.39
CA LEU A 59 1.85 3.53 28.41
C LEU A 59 1.03 4.38 29.39
N CYS A 60 0.04 5.12 28.89
CA CYS A 60 -0.86 5.93 29.73
C CYS A 60 -1.72 5.05 30.66
N GLY A 61 -2.24 3.94 30.13
CA GLY A 61 -2.97 2.94 30.92
C GLY A 61 -2.07 2.26 31.95
N GLY A 62 -0.83 1.90 31.59
CA GLY A 62 0.16 1.30 32.48
C GLY A 62 0.56 2.22 33.63
N LEU A 63 0.71 3.52 33.38
CA LEU A 63 0.96 4.52 34.44
C LEU A 63 -0.21 4.58 35.43
N PHE A 64 -1.45 4.49 34.93
CA PHE A 64 -2.65 4.46 35.77
C PHE A 64 -2.72 3.22 36.67
N ILE A 65 -2.24 2.07 36.18
CA ILE A 65 -2.09 0.83 36.97
C ILE A 65 -1.04 1.02 38.07
N MET A 66 0.09 1.67 37.77
CA MET A 66 1.18 1.90 38.74
C MET A 66 0.80 2.84 39.88
N VAL A 67 -0.11 3.80 39.66
CA VAL A 67 -0.61 4.73 40.70
C VAL A 67 -1.66 4.06 41.62
N GLY A 68 -1.99 2.78 41.38
CA GLY A 68 -2.94 2.01 42.18
C GLY A 68 -4.38 2.05 41.66
N SER A 69 -4.64 2.71 40.52
CA SER A 69 -5.96 2.74 39.87
C SER A 69 -6.02 1.72 38.73
N GLN A 70 -5.88 0.44 39.08
CA GLN A 70 -5.80 -0.66 38.13
C GLN A 70 -7.03 -0.77 37.22
N GLU A 71 -8.21 -0.50 37.77
CA GLU A 71 -9.50 -0.68 37.08
C GLU A 71 -9.65 0.29 35.90
N ARG A 72 -9.18 1.53 36.09
CA ARG A 72 -9.15 2.54 35.03
C ARG A 72 -8.02 2.29 34.04
N GLY A 73 -6.86 1.81 34.52
CA GLY A 73 -5.72 1.47 33.67
C GLY A 73 -6.01 0.31 32.72
N PHE A 74 -6.56 -0.81 33.22
CA PHE A 74 -6.97 -1.94 32.39
C PHE A 74 -8.10 -1.59 31.42
N SER A 75 -9.09 -0.81 31.88
CA SER A 75 -10.15 -0.26 31.03
C SER A 75 -9.59 0.55 29.84
N LEU A 76 -8.60 1.42 30.09
CA LEU A 76 -7.91 2.20 29.06
C LEU A 76 -7.16 1.33 28.07
N ILE A 77 -6.39 0.35 28.57
CA ILE A 77 -5.60 -0.57 27.74
C ILE A 77 -6.51 -1.43 26.86
N LEU A 78 -7.57 -2.04 27.42
CA LEU A 78 -8.49 -2.89 26.68
C LEU A 78 -9.27 -2.12 25.61
N ARG A 79 -9.70 -0.89 25.94
CA ARG A 79 -10.44 -0.04 25.00
C ARG A 79 -9.55 0.42 23.85
N ALA A 80 -8.29 0.74 24.14
CA ALA A 80 -7.28 1.07 23.13
C ALA A 80 -6.88 -0.13 22.28
N GLY A 81 -6.68 -1.29 22.92
CA GLY A 81 -6.34 -2.55 22.28
C GLY A 81 -7.41 -2.98 21.28
N ASN A 82 -8.70 -2.90 21.65
CA ASN A 82 -9.79 -3.19 20.73
C ASN A 82 -9.79 -2.28 19.49
N GLY A 83 -9.49 -0.99 19.66
CA GLY A 83 -9.34 -0.08 18.52
C GLY A 83 -8.21 -0.49 17.57
N TYR A 84 -7.05 -0.84 18.12
CA TYR A 84 -5.90 -1.32 17.33
C TYR A 84 -6.19 -2.62 16.58
N ILE A 85 -6.87 -3.57 17.24
CA ILE A 85 -7.24 -4.86 16.67
C ILE A 85 -8.17 -4.67 15.46
N VAL A 86 -9.15 -3.77 15.55
CA VAL A 86 -10.06 -3.48 14.43
C VAL A 86 -9.31 -2.89 13.23
N VAL A 87 -8.38 -1.95 13.47
CA VAL A 87 -7.53 -1.38 12.39
C VAL A 87 -6.62 -2.44 11.77
N GLN A 88 -6.14 -3.39 12.57
CA GLN A 88 -5.40 -4.53 12.05
C GLN A 88 -6.26 -5.47 11.19
N MET A 89 -7.51 -5.73 11.60
CA MET A 89 -8.42 -6.62 10.88
C MET A 89 -8.80 -6.04 9.51
N ILE A 90 -9.13 -4.74 9.43
CA ILE A 90 -9.44 -4.11 8.13
C ILE A 90 -8.21 -4.11 7.19
N SER A 91 -7.02 -3.90 7.75
CA SER A 91 -5.76 -3.98 6.99
C SER A 91 -5.48 -5.38 6.44
N LEU A 92 -5.87 -6.43 7.17
CA LEU A 92 -5.72 -7.83 6.73
C LEU A 92 -6.74 -8.19 5.67
N PHE A 93 -8.00 -7.77 5.82
CA PHE A 93 -9.02 -7.91 4.78
C PHE A 93 -8.59 -7.23 3.48
N MET A 94 -8.00 -6.03 3.56
CA MET A 94 -7.47 -5.33 2.38
C MET A 94 -6.37 -6.12 1.67
N ARG A 95 -5.39 -6.66 2.42
CA ARG A 95 -4.36 -7.52 1.84
C ARG A 95 -4.93 -8.80 1.25
N LEU A 96 -5.97 -9.37 1.86
CA LEU A 96 -6.63 -10.56 1.34
C LEU A 96 -7.31 -10.28 0.00
N ILE A 97 -8.04 -9.17 -0.11
CA ILE A 97 -8.69 -8.76 -1.37
C ILE A 97 -7.65 -8.54 -2.47
N VAL A 98 -6.55 -7.85 -2.15
CA VAL A 98 -5.45 -7.61 -3.09
C VAL A 98 -4.81 -8.93 -3.55
N LYS A 99 -4.60 -9.90 -2.64
CA LYS A 99 -4.07 -11.22 -2.99
C LYS A 99 -5.01 -12.01 -3.90
N ILE A 100 -6.31 -12.00 -3.63
CA ILE A 100 -7.30 -12.70 -4.47
C ILE A 100 -7.37 -12.05 -5.86
N ALA A 101 -7.34 -10.71 -5.93
CA ALA A 101 -7.30 -9.98 -7.19
C ALA A 101 -6.01 -10.21 -8.00
N LYS A 102 -4.96 -10.82 -7.40
CA LYS A 102 -3.73 -11.23 -8.10
C LYS A 102 -3.85 -12.58 -8.78
N ILE A 103 -4.74 -13.41 -8.24
CA ILE A 103 -4.91 -14.82 -8.62
C ILE A 103 -5.92 -14.94 -9.76
N ILE A 104 -6.94 -14.07 -9.76
CA ILE A 104 -7.91 -13.90 -10.85
C ILE A 104 -7.28 -13.07 -11.96
#